data_AF-A0A3B7DHY4-F1
#
_entry.id   AF-A0A3B7DHY4-F1
#
_cell.length_a   1.000
_cell.length_b   1.000
_cell.length_c   1.000
_cell.angle_alpha   90.00
_cell.angle_beta   90.00
_cell.angle_gamma   90.00
#
_symmetry.space_group_name_H-M   'P 1'
#
loop_
_entity.id
_entity.type
_entity.pdbx_description
1 polymer ?
#
loop_
_entity_poly.entity_id
_entity_poly.type
_entity_poly.pdbx_seq_one_letter_code
_entity_poly.pdbx_strand_id
1 'polypeptide(L)'
;MKIKKYLISAMAIFLMGSMVACQSKPAENKKAEEKKEEKKEEPKMEKASDEEKNSTIKSLEAQKAIELEIPNLKDADKESIEKKYANLIAQVKEDKIDKAEVIKLGKAAENYIKNVKESRGEKK
;
A
#
# COMPACT_ATOMS: atom_id res chain seq x y z
N MET A 1 8.47 -17.88 25.39
CA MET A 1 7.77 -16.63 24.96
C MET A 1 8.77 -15.62 24.39
N LYS A 2 8.90 -15.47 23.06
CA LYS A 2 9.81 -14.48 22.43
C LYS A 2 9.31 -13.93 21.07
N ILE A 3 8.00 -13.70 20.89
CA ILE A 3 7.43 -13.23 19.60
C ILE A 3 7.00 -11.74 19.62
N LYS A 4 7.03 -11.07 20.77
CA LYS A 4 6.39 -9.75 20.94
C LYS A 4 7.14 -8.52 20.35
N LYS A 5 8.27 -8.67 19.67
CA LYS A 5 9.09 -7.51 19.22
C LYS A 5 8.94 -7.10 17.74
N TYR A 6 8.38 -7.95 16.88
CA TYR A 6 8.35 -7.67 15.43
C TYR A 6 7.08 -6.96 14.93
N LEU A 7 6.03 -6.87 15.75
CA LEU A 7 4.77 -6.23 15.37
C LEU A 7 4.80 -4.70 15.39
N ILE A 8 5.71 -4.08 16.15
CA ILE A 8 5.69 -2.63 16.41
C ILE A 8 6.44 -1.82 15.33
N SER A 9 7.31 -2.45 14.53
CA SER A 9 8.22 -1.69 13.64
C SER A 9 7.62 -1.27 12.30
N ALA A 10 6.49 -1.84 11.85
CA ALA A 10 5.93 -1.54 10.54
C ALA A 10 4.97 -0.34 10.53
N MET A 11 4.44 0.06 11.69
CA MET A 11 3.44 1.14 11.78
C MET A 11 4.06 2.55 11.72
N ALA A 12 5.38 2.67 11.94
CA ALA A 12 6.07 3.96 12.01
C ALA A 12 6.47 4.54 10.65
N ILE A 13 6.57 3.73 9.59
CA ILE A 13 7.09 4.18 8.29
C ILE A 13 6.01 4.93 7.47
N PHE A 14 4.72 4.72 7.75
CA PHE A 14 3.64 5.36 7.00
C PHE A 14 3.30 6.79 7.47
N LEU A 15 3.72 7.19 8.68
CA LEU A 15 3.31 8.45 9.30
C LEU A 15 4.23 9.66 9.03
N MET A 16 5.37 9.47 8.37
CA MET A 16 6.33 10.57 8.09
C MET A 16 6.30 11.09 6.64
N GLY A 17 5.28 10.73 5.84
CA GLY A 17 5.15 11.16 4.45
C GLY A 17 4.37 12.45 4.21
N SER A 18 3.75 13.05 5.23
CA SER A 18 2.74 14.12 5.06
C SER A 18 3.20 15.53 5.43
N MET A 19 4.49 15.84 5.43
CA MET A 19 4.97 17.22 5.61
C MET A 19 6.08 17.58 4.61
N VAL A 20 5.70 17.80 3.35
CA VAL A 20 6.38 18.80 2.52
C VAL A 20 5.36 19.87 2.19
N ALA A 21 5.40 20.89 3.05
CA ALA A 21 4.58 22.08 2.99
C ALA A 21 4.90 22.90 1.74
N CYS A 22 3.83 23.45 1.16
CA CYS A 22 3.84 24.63 0.32
C CYS A 22 4.80 25.69 0.87
N GLN A 23 5.83 26.05 0.10
CA GLN A 23 6.55 27.30 0.29
C GLN A 23 5.63 28.45 -0.14
N SER A 24 4.80 28.95 0.78
CA SER A 24 4.11 30.23 0.60
C SER A 24 5.03 31.36 1.09
N LYS A 25 5.84 31.92 0.18
CA LYS A 25 6.38 33.29 0.34
C LYS A 25 5.32 34.29 -0.11
N PRO A 26 5.04 35.37 0.65
CA PRO A 26 4.23 36.47 0.15
C PRO A 26 5.15 37.53 -0.46
N ALA A 27 4.95 37.88 -1.73
CA ALA A 27 5.39 39.16 -2.29
C ALA A 27 4.61 39.46 -3.57
N GLU A 28 3.74 40.45 -3.46
CA GLU A 28 2.97 41.13 -4.49
C GLU A 28 3.90 41.88 -5.46
N ASN A 29 3.78 41.68 -6.78
CA ASN A 29 3.68 42.74 -7.81
C ASN A 29 3.83 42.24 -9.27
N LYS A 30 2.77 42.51 -10.04
CA LYS A 30 2.71 43.12 -11.40
C LYS A 30 3.38 42.47 -12.63
N LYS A 31 2.48 42.27 -13.62
CA LYS A 31 2.54 42.64 -15.06
C LYS A 31 2.94 41.55 -16.10
N ALA A 32 2.11 41.56 -17.16
CA ALA A 32 2.35 41.14 -18.55
C ALA A 32 2.15 39.65 -18.93
N GLU A 33 0.96 39.38 -19.47
CA GLU A 33 0.67 38.88 -20.84
C GLU A 33 1.49 37.73 -21.46
N GLU A 34 0.70 36.75 -21.94
CA GLU A 34 0.94 35.75 -22.99
C GLU A 34 1.88 34.53 -22.78
N LYS A 35 1.32 33.39 -23.21
CA LYS A 35 1.96 32.11 -23.62
C LYS A 35 2.74 31.35 -22.54
N LYS A 36 2.23 30.18 -22.17
CA LYS A 36 2.44 28.93 -22.92
C LYS A 36 1.61 27.82 -22.26
N GLU A 37 1.01 26.96 -23.08
CA GLU A 37 0.63 25.61 -22.67
C GLU A 37 1.81 24.94 -21.97
N GLU A 38 1.75 24.82 -20.66
CA GLU A 38 2.39 23.71 -19.97
C GLU A 38 1.26 22.74 -19.62
N LYS A 39 1.02 21.81 -20.54
CA LYS A 39 0.65 20.46 -20.14
C LYS A 39 1.62 20.08 -19.03
N LYS A 40 1.18 20.16 -17.78
CA LYS A 40 1.71 19.32 -16.71
C LYS A 40 1.52 17.90 -17.24
N GLU A 41 2.56 17.34 -17.88
CA GLU A 41 2.73 15.91 -17.87
C GLU A 41 2.83 15.54 -16.40
N GLU A 42 1.68 15.21 -15.81
CA GLU A 42 1.67 14.29 -14.68
C GLU A 42 2.59 13.14 -15.08
N PRO A 43 3.59 12.77 -14.26
CA PRO A 43 4.42 11.63 -14.58
C PRO A 43 3.45 10.48 -14.88
N LYS A 44 3.47 9.97 -16.11
CA LYS A 44 2.64 8.83 -16.50
C LYS A 44 3.06 7.70 -15.58
N MET A 45 2.33 7.53 -14.48
CA MET A 45 2.52 6.39 -13.59
C MET A 45 2.33 5.18 -14.48
N GLU A 46 3.41 4.42 -14.65
CA GLU A 46 3.33 3.17 -15.40
C GLU A 46 2.28 2.32 -14.68
N LYS A 47 1.22 1.96 -15.40
CA LYS A 47 0.14 1.16 -14.83
C LYS A 47 0.57 -0.30 -14.83
N ALA A 48 0.24 -1.01 -13.75
CA ALA A 48 0.42 -2.45 -13.71
C ALA A 48 -0.47 -3.11 -14.76
N SER A 49 0.02 -4.19 -15.36
CA SER A 49 -0.82 -5.03 -16.22
C SER A 49 -1.93 -5.69 -15.40
N ASP A 50 -3.00 -6.14 -16.06
CA ASP A 50 -4.07 -6.87 -15.37
C ASP A 50 -3.55 -8.17 -14.73
N GLU A 51 -2.52 -8.79 -15.30
CA GLU A 51 -1.86 -9.96 -14.74
C GLU A 51 -1.12 -9.62 -13.43
N GLU A 52 -0.36 -8.53 -13.41
CA GLU A 52 0.35 -8.04 -12.21
C GLU A 52 -0.61 -7.63 -11.10
N LYS A 53 -1.73 -6.96 -11.47
CA LYS A 53 -2.80 -6.61 -10.53
C LYS A 53 -3.44 -7.87 -9.95
N ASN A 54 -3.83 -8.83 -10.79
CA ASN A 54 -4.50 -10.04 -10.35
C ASN A 54 -3.59 -10.92 -9.48
N SER A 55 -2.30 -11.02 -9.80
CA SER A 55 -1.31 -11.69 -8.95
C SER A 55 -1.21 -11.01 -7.58
N THR A 56 -1.11 -9.69 -7.56
CA THR A 56 -1.04 -8.91 -6.31
C THR A 56 -2.31 -9.06 -5.47
N ILE A 57 -3.49 -8.99 -6.08
CA ILE A 57 -4.78 -9.14 -5.41
C ILE A 57 -4.89 -10.53 -4.77
N LYS A 58 -4.52 -11.60 -5.49
CA LYS A 58 -4.54 -12.97 -4.93
C LYS A 58 -3.65 -13.09 -3.70
N SER A 59 -2.45 -12.51 -3.73
CA SER A 59 -1.54 -12.51 -2.59
C SER A 59 -2.09 -11.68 -1.41
N LEU A 60 -2.74 -10.55 -1.67
CA LEU A 60 -3.41 -9.75 -0.64
C LEU A 60 -4.61 -10.49 -0.01
N GLU A 61 -5.42 -11.18 -0.80
CA GLU A 61 -6.54 -11.99 -0.30
C GLU A 61 -6.05 -13.18 0.54
N ALA A 62 -4.99 -13.87 0.11
CA ALA A 62 -4.38 -14.94 0.87
C ALA A 62 -3.77 -14.43 2.20
N GLN A 63 -3.11 -13.27 2.19
CA GLN A 63 -2.63 -12.64 3.42
C GLN A 63 -3.78 -12.25 4.35
N LYS A 64 -4.86 -11.66 3.82
CA LYS A 64 -6.08 -11.33 4.58
C LYS A 64 -6.61 -12.56 5.32
N ALA A 65 -6.74 -13.69 4.61
CA ALA A 65 -7.23 -14.93 5.21
C ALA A 65 -6.36 -15.40 6.38
N ILE A 66 -5.03 -15.37 6.22
CA ILE A 66 -4.09 -15.73 7.29
C ILE A 66 -4.21 -14.79 8.50
N GLU A 67 -4.36 -13.48 8.27
CA GLU A 67 -4.55 -12.50 9.35
C GLU A 67 -5.88 -12.74 10.08
N LEU A 68 -6.95 -13.11 9.37
CA LEU A 68 -8.25 -13.43 9.97
C LEU A 68 -8.28 -14.77 10.73
N GLU A 69 -7.40 -15.71 10.39
CA GLU A 69 -7.23 -16.98 11.10
C GLU A 69 -6.57 -16.84 12.48
N ILE A 70 -6.06 -15.66 12.85
CA ILE A 70 -5.44 -15.45 14.16
C ILE A 70 -6.48 -15.72 15.26
N PRO A 71 -6.20 -16.64 16.20
CA PRO A 71 -7.16 -16.97 17.24
C PRO A 71 -7.39 -15.79 18.17
N ASN A 72 -8.61 -15.70 18.71
CA ASN A 72 -9.01 -14.66 19.68
C ASN A 72 -8.97 -13.22 19.15
N LEU A 73 -9.07 -13.01 17.83
CA LEU A 73 -9.32 -11.67 17.28
C LEU A 73 -10.68 -11.15 17.72
N LYS A 74 -10.72 -9.90 18.19
CA LYS A 74 -11.98 -9.20 18.45
C LYS A 74 -12.66 -8.87 17.13
N ASP A 75 -13.98 -8.71 17.16
CA ASP A 75 -14.73 -8.40 15.94
C ASP A 75 -14.31 -7.06 15.32
N ALA A 76 -13.97 -6.07 16.15
CA ALA A 76 -13.40 -4.81 15.69
C ALA A 76 -12.04 -4.99 14.97
N ASP A 77 -11.21 -5.93 15.42
CA ASP A 77 -9.93 -6.23 14.78
C ASP A 77 -10.16 -6.91 13.43
N LYS A 78 -11.12 -7.86 13.35
CA LYS A 78 -11.53 -8.49 12.09
C LYS A 78 -12.03 -7.46 11.09
N GLU A 79 -12.95 -6.59 11.50
CA GLU A 79 -13.49 -5.54 10.64
C GLU A 79 -12.39 -4.58 10.14
N SER A 80 -11.42 -4.26 11.01
CA SER A 80 -10.26 -3.44 10.64
C SER A 80 -9.40 -4.12 9.57
N ILE A 81 -9.11 -5.42 9.73
CA ILE A 81 -8.41 -6.24 8.74
C ILE A 81 -9.18 -6.23 7.42
N GLU A 82 -10.48 -6.48 7.44
CA GLU A 82 -11.31 -6.49 6.23
C GLU A 82 -11.27 -5.15 5.49
N LYS A 83 -11.45 -4.04 6.20
CA LYS A 83 -11.39 -2.69 5.62
C LYS A 83 -10.02 -2.38 5.03
N LYS A 84 -8.93 -2.73 5.73
CA LYS A 84 -7.55 -2.55 5.24
C LYS A 84 -7.35 -3.24 3.88
N TYR A 85 -7.71 -4.51 3.78
CA TYR A 85 -7.51 -5.27 2.53
C TYR A 85 -8.47 -4.84 1.42
N ALA A 86 -9.73 -4.51 1.74
CA ALA A 86 -10.66 -3.94 0.76
C ALA A 86 -10.11 -2.65 0.14
N ASN A 87 -9.55 -1.76 0.96
CA ASN A 87 -8.96 -0.50 0.49
C ASN A 87 -7.70 -0.73 -0.36
N LEU A 88 -6.82 -1.65 0.01
CA LEU A 88 -5.62 -1.97 -0.77
C LEU A 88 -5.98 -2.61 -2.13
N ILE A 89 -6.91 -3.56 -2.13
CA ILE A 89 -7.39 -4.21 -3.36
C ILE A 89 -8.08 -3.20 -4.27
N ALA A 90 -8.90 -2.30 -3.73
CA ALA A 90 -9.53 -1.23 -4.51
C ALA A 90 -8.48 -0.32 -5.16
N GLN A 91 -7.43 0.06 -4.43
CA GLN A 91 -6.34 0.88 -4.98
C GLN A 91 -5.61 0.20 -6.14
N VAL A 92 -5.34 -1.11 -6.04
CA VAL A 92 -4.74 -1.91 -7.12
C VAL A 92 -5.68 -2.00 -8.33
N LYS A 93 -6.97 -2.24 -8.11
CA LYS A 93 -7.97 -2.39 -9.18
C LYS A 93 -8.20 -1.07 -9.94
N GLU A 94 -8.28 0.03 -9.21
CA GLU A 94 -8.64 1.35 -9.73
C GLU A 94 -7.44 2.17 -10.25
N ASP A 95 -6.25 1.55 -10.40
CA ASP A 95 -5.02 2.23 -10.81
C ASP A 95 -4.66 3.45 -9.93
N LYS A 96 -4.99 3.40 -8.63
CA LYS A 96 -4.70 4.50 -7.69
C LYS A 96 -3.26 4.50 -7.20
N ILE A 97 -2.50 3.46 -7.52
CA ILE A 97 -1.08 3.27 -7.18
C ILE A 97 -0.31 2.85 -8.44
N ASP A 98 0.98 3.18 -8.48
CA ASP A 98 1.82 2.87 -9.62
C ASP A 98 2.18 1.37 -9.70
N LYS A 99 2.66 0.92 -10.86
CA LYS A 99 3.08 -0.46 -11.09
C LYS A 99 4.14 -0.94 -10.08
N ALA A 100 5.08 -0.09 -9.71
CA ALA A 100 6.15 -0.47 -8.78
C ALA A 100 5.58 -0.78 -7.40
N GLU A 101 4.59 0.01 -6.96
CA GLU A 101 3.88 -0.18 -5.71
C GLU A 101 2.97 -1.41 -5.75
N VAL A 102 2.25 -1.66 -6.86
CA VAL A 102 1.49 -2.90 -7.07
C VAL A 102 2.39 -4.12 -6.89
N ILE A 103 3.53 -4.17 -7.60
CA ILE A 103 4.47 -5.30 -7.53
C ILE A 103 5.07 -5.43 -6.13
N LYS A 104 5.41 -4.31 -5.47
CA LYS A 104 5.96 -4.31 -4.11
C LYS A 104 4.95 -4.84 -3.10
N LEU A 105 3.68 -4.47 -3.21
CA LEU A 105 2.59 -4.99 -2.38
C LEU A 105 2.44 -6.50 -2.57
N GLY A 106 2.42 -6.97 -3.81
CA GLY A 106 2.32 -8.40 -4.13
C GLY A 106 3.46 -9.20 -3.50
N LYS A 107 4.72 -8.77 -3.70
CA LYS A 107 5.91 -9.42 -3.12
C LYS A 107 5.91 -9.40 -1.60
N ALA A 108 5.48 -8.30 -0.99
CA ALA A 108 5.39 -8.20 0.47
C ALA A 108 4.36 -9.20 1.03
N ALA A 109 3.21 -9.32 0.37
CA ALA A 109 2.18 -10.28 0.75
C ALA A 109 2.63 -11.73 0.58
N GLU A 110 3.28 -12.06 -0.55
CA GLU A 110 3.86 -13.39 -0.78
C GLU A 110 4.90 -13.78 0.28
N ASN A 111 5.80 -12.84 0.61
CA ASN A 111 6.82 -13.06 1.63
C ASN A 111 6.18 -13.29 3.01
N TYR A 112 5.14 -12.52 3.36
CA TYR A 112 4.40 -12.74 4.61
C TYR A 112 3.78 -14.15 4.64
N ILE A 113 3.04 -14.52 3.59
CA ILE A 113 2.39 -15.84 3.48
C ILE A 113 3.43 -16.95 3.63
N LYS A 114 4.54 -16.85 2.89
CA LYS A 114 5.63 -17.82 2.93
C LYS A 114 6.19 -17.96 4.34
N ASN A 115 6.50 -16.86 5.01
CA ASN A 115 7.07 -16.88 6.36
C ASN A 115 6.10 -17.48 7.38
N VAL A 116 4.79 -17.20 7.26
CA VAL A 116 3.78 -17.80 8.15
C VAL A 116 3.67 -19.31 7.91
N LYS A 117 3.61 -19.76 6.64
CA LYS A 117 3.56 -21.19 6.31
C LYS A 117 4.80 -21.94 6.80
N GLU A 118 5.99 -21.37 6.58
CA GLU A 118 7.25 -21.91 7.09
C GLU A 118 7.24 -22.00 8.62
N SER A 119 6.72 -20.97 9.31
CA SER A 119 6.58 -20.99 10.77
C SER A 119 5.55 -22.00 11.27
N ARG A 120 4.54 -22.35 10.47
CA ARG A 120 3.53 -23.38 10.77
C ARG A 120 4.05 -24.80 10.48
N GLY A 121 5.24 -24.94 9.91
CA GLY A 121 5.80 -26.24 9.52
C GLY A 121 5.19 -26.81 8.23
N GLU A 122 4.36 -26.03 7.54
CA GLU A 122 3.87 -26.33 6.19
C GLU A 122 5.05 -26.13 5.21
N LYS A 123 5.94 -27.13 5.13
CA LYS A 123 6.98 -27.14 4.10
C LYS A 123 6.32 -27.27 2.73
N LYS A 124 6.85 -26.49 1.78
CA LYS A 124 6.47 -26.42 0.37
C LYS A 124 6.17 -27.77 -0.26
#